data_AF-A0A4Q2XKA3-F1
#
_entry.id   AF-A0A4Q2XKA3-F1
#
_cell.length_a   1.000
_cell.length_b   1.000
_cell.length_c   1.000
_cell.angle_alpha   90.00
_cell.angle_beta   90.00
_cell.angle_gamma   90.00
#
_symmetry.space_group_name_H-M   'P 1'
#
loop_
_entity.id
_entity.type
_entity.pdbx_description
1 polymer ?
#
loop_
_entity_poly.entity_id
_entity_poly.type
_entity_poly.pdbx_seq_one_letter_code
_entity_poly.pdbx_strand_id
1 'polypeptide(L)'
;MPSVFSAKADRPYFDTWLKRTRKQFAVSGRLSQTALLLSREEGGSQESWADRLRNLLDGHETPSLDLLTRIDTILSHTPSPLPDQESQGSLW
;
A
#
# COMPACT_ATOMS: atom_id res chain seq x y z
N MET A 1 16.28 -3.30 -24.70
CA MET A 1 15.80 -4.22 -23.64
C MET A 1 17.04 -4.96 -23.14
N PRO A 2 17.42 -4.95 -21.84
CA PRO A 2 16.61 -4.75 -20.64
C PRO A 2 17.03 -3.54 -19.78
N SER A 3 16.04 -2.92 -19.13
CA SER A 3 16.24 -1.86 -18.14
C SER A 3 16.66 -2.49 -16.81
N VAL A 4 17.97 -2.56 -16.59
CA VAL A 4 18.58 -3.00 -15.33
C VAL A 4 18.60 -1.84 -14.34
N PHE A 5 17.43 -1.43 -13.83
CA PHE A 5 17.38 -0.70 -12.56
C PHE A 5 17.62 -1.69 -11.42
N SER A 6 18.85 -2.21 -11.35
CA SER A 6 19.36 -2.83 -10.13
C SER A 6 19.64 -1.69 -9.14
N ALA A 7 18.58 -1.21 -8.49
CA ALA A 7 18.68 -0.22 -7.44
C ALA A 7 19.31 -0.88 -6.20
N LYS A 8 20.64 -0.98 -6.20
CA LYS A 8 21.42 -0.97 -4.95
C LYS A 8 21.45 0.44 -4.32
N ALA A 9 20.75 1.41 -4.91
CA ALA A 9 20.64 2.78 -4.44
C ALA A 9 19.53 2.87 -3.37
N ASP A 10 19.93 3.21 -2.15
CA ASP A 10 19.08 3.59 -1.01
C ASP A 10 18.41 2.48 -0.17
N ARG A 11 19.21 1.49 0.24
CA ARG A 11 18.82 0.49 1.25
C ARG A 11 18.21 1.08 2.54
N PRO A 12 18.73 2.16 3.17
CA PRO A 12 18.18 2.63 4.43
C PRO A 12 16.81 3.30 4.28
N TYR A 13 16.57 4.08 3.21
CA TYR A 13 15.24 4.67 2.97
C TYR A 13 14.21 3.59 2.67
N PHE A 14 14.54 2.65 1.79
CA PHE A 14 13.63 1.56 1.43
C PHE A 14 13.27 0.71 2.64
N ASP A 15 14.24 0.33 3.48
CA ASP A 15 14.00 -0.47 4.69
C ASP A 15 13.12 0.28 5.72
N THR A 16 13.34 1.59 5.84
CA THR A 16 12.53 2.47 6.70
C THR A 16 11.10 2.58 6.20
N TRP A 17 10.92 2.78 4.89
CA TRP A 17 9.63 2.80 4.25
C TRP A 17 8.92 1.45 4.39
N LEU A 18 9.63 0.33 4.16
CA LEU A 18 9.10 -1.03 4.30
C LEU A 18 8.57 -1.30 5.71
N LYS A 19 9.33 -0.91 6.74
CA LYS A 19 8.92 -1.03 8.15
C LYS A 19 7.65 -0.23 8.44
N ARG A 20 7.56 0.99 7.94
CA ARG A 20 6.37 1.84 8.09
C ARG A 20 5.17 1.21 7.38
N THR A 21 5.35 0.83 6.13
CA THR A 21 4.31 0.28 5.26
C THR A 21 3.79 -1.07 5.77
N ARG A 22 4.65 -1.97 6.28
CA ARG A 22 4.22 -3.20 6.97
C ARG A 22 3.30 -2.91 8.15
N LYS A 23 3.62 -1.91 8.97
CA LYS A 23 2.75 -1.51 10.10
C LYS A 23 1.40 -0.99 9.63
N GLN A 24 1.39 -0.24 8.53
CA GLN A 24 0.15 0.24 7.93
C GLN A 24 -0.70 -0.91 7.38
N PHE A 25 -0.10 -1.89 6.73
CA PHE A 25 -0.81 -3.06 6.21
C PHE A 25 -1.20 -4.10 7.27
N ALA A 26 -0.57 -4.07 8.44
CA ALA A 26 -0.97 -4.90 9.58
C ALA A 26 -2.38 -4.55 10.11
N VAL A 27 -2.91 -3.37 9.77
CA VAL A 27 -4.32 -3.03 10.02
C VAL A 27 -5.20 -3.88 9.10
N SER A 28 -6.07 -4.71 9.69
CA SER A 28 -6.95 -5.63 8.97
C SER A 28 -7.67 -4.95 7.80
N GLY A 29 -7.62 -5.58 6.62
CA GLY A 29 -8.31 -5.12 5.41
C GLY A 29 -7.57 -4.06 4.60
N ARG A 30 -6.57 -3.37 5.16
CA ARG A 30 -5.87 -2.27 4.49
C ARG A 30 -5.03 -2.74 3.29
N LEU A 31 -4.37 -3.91 3.41
CA LEU A 31 -3.67 -4.53 2.27
C LEU A 31 -4.62 -4.86 1.12
N SER A 32 -5.78 -5.45 1.43
CA SER A 32 -6.80 -5.79 0.42
C SER A 32 -7.39 -4.54 -0.25
N GLN A 33 -7.62 -3.47 0.50
CA GLN A 33 -8.08 -2.20 -0.05
C GLN A 33 -7.04 -1.55 -0.97
N THR A 34 -5.77 -1.51 -0.56
CA THR A 34 -4.70 -0.98 -1.42
C THR A 34 -4.52 -1.82 -2.68
N ALA A 35 -4.61 -3.15 -2.56
CA ALA A 35 -4.58 -4.04 -3.72
C ALA A 35 -5.74 -3.79 -4.70
N LEU A 36 -6.94 -3.52 -4.18
CA LEU A 36 -8.10 -3.17 -4.99
C LEU A 36 -7.90 -1.83 -5.72
N LEU A 37 -7.40 -0.81 -5.03
CA LEU A 37 -7.12 0.50 -5.64
C LEU A 37 -6.06 0.39 -6.73
N LEU A 38 -4.95 -0.31 -6.47
CA LEU A 38 -3.92 -0.57 -7.47
C LEU A 38 -4.46 -1.34 -8.68
N SER A 39 -5.33 -2.33 -8.47
CA SER A 39 -5.95 -3.07 -9.57
C SER A 39 -6.83 -2.19 -10.47
N ARG A 40 -7.45 -1.15 -9.90
CA ARG A 40 -8.27 -0.20 -10.67
C ARG A 40 -7.41 0.80 -11.44
N GLU A 41 -6.26 1.20 -10.88
CA GLU A 41 -5.40 2.22 -11.46
C GLU A 41 -4.41 1.65 -12.50
N GLU A 42 -3.76 0.53 -12.20
CA GLU A 42 -2.73 -0.09 -13.06
C GLU A 42 -3.26 -1.31 -13.84
N GLY A 43 -4.50 -1.72 -13.57
CA GLY A 43 -5.07 -2.95 -14.11
C GLY A 43 -4.60 -4.21 -13.38
N GLY A 44 -5.03 -5.37 -13.89
CA GLY A 44 -4.83 -6.66 -13.23
C GLY A 44 -5.87 -6.94 -12.13
N SER A 45 -5.66 -8.01 -11.38
CA SER A 45 -6.61 -8.46 -10.34
C SER A 45 -6.17 -8.04 -8.94
N GLN A 46 -7.14 -7.79 -8.07
CA GLN A 46 -6.90 -7.51 -6.65
C GLN A 46 -6.02 -8.59 -5.99
N GLU A 47 -6.26 -9.88 -6.29
CA GLU A 47 -5.46 -10.98 -5.74
C GLU A 47 -4.00 -10.92 -6.17
N SER A 48 -3.72 -10.66 -7.44
CA SER A 48 -2.36 -10.50 -7.96
C SER A 48 -1.64 -9.34 -7.29
N TRP A 49 -2.32 -8.23 -7.07
CA TRP A 49 -1.76 -7.10 -6.33
C TRP A 49 -1.55 -7.40 -4.85
N ALA A 50 -2.45 -8.14 -4.21
CA ALA A 50 -2.30 -8.54 -2.82
C ALA A 50 -1.11 -9.49 -2.62
N ASP A 51 -0.88 -10.42 -3.55
CA ASP A 51 0.30 -11.29 -3.55
C ASP A 51 1.58 -10.48 -3.78
N ARG A 52 1.56 -9.60 -4.78
CA ARG A 52 2.69 -8.73 -5.11
C ARG A 52 3.08 -7.80 -3.96
N LEU A 53 2.09 -7.21 -3.27
CA LEU A 53 2.34 -6.42 -2.06
C LEU A 53 2.96 -7.27 -0.96
N ARG A 54 2.55 -8.54 -0.76
CA ARG A 54 3.20 -9.43 0.21
C ARG A 54 4.65 -9.73 -0.17
N ASN A 55 4.93 -10.04 -1.43
CA ASN A 55 6.30 -10.31 -1.90
C ASN A 55 7.20 -9.07 -1.76
N LEU A 56 6.66 -7.89 -2.04
CA LEU A 56 7.33 -6.61 -1.82
C LEU A 56 7.62 -6.39 -0.34
N LEU A 57 6.64 -6.63 0.53
CA LEU A 57 6.80 -6.52 1.99
C LEU A 57 7.80 -7.53 2.53
N ASP A 58 7.92 -8.71 1.95
CA ASP A 58 8.91 -9.73 2.32
C ASP A 58 10.34 -9.35 1.84
N GLY A 59 10.45 -8.36 0.95
CA GLY A 59 11.71 -7.96 0.33
C GLY A 59 12.12 -8.87 -0.83
N HIS A 60 11.19 -9.72 -1.29
CA HIS A 60 11.36 -10.60 -2.45
C HIS A 60 11.26 -9.85 -3.79
N GLU A 61 10.60 -8.68 -3.79
CA GLU A 61 10.47 -7.82 -4.95
C GLU A 61 10.89 -6.38 -4.63
N THR A 62 11.72 -5.77 -5.50
CA THR A 62 12.02 -4.34 -5.45
C THR A 62 11.06 -3.58 -6.36
N PRO A 63 10.14 -2.76 -5.83
CA PRO A 63 9.23 -1.98 -6.63
C PRO A 63 9.96 -0.83 -7.35
N SER A 64 9.42 -0.39 -8.48
CA SER A 64 9.82 0.87 -9.12
C SER A 64 9.48 2.06 -8.22
N LEU A 65 10.23 3.16 -8.32
CA LEU A 65 9.98 4.39 -7.56
C LEU A 65 8.56 4.95 -7.78
N ASP A 66 8.03 4.86 -9.00
CA ASP A 66 6.65 5.25 -9.32
C ASP A 66 5.64 4.45 -8.49
N LEU A 67 5.79 3.12 -8.48
CA LEU A 67 4.93 2.22 -7.72
C LEU A 67 5.03 2.47 -6.21
N LEU A 68 6.24 2.72 -5.71
CA LEU A 68 6.45 3.07 -4.30
C LEU A 68 5.71 4.37 -3.94
N THR A 69 5.85 5.40 -4.76
CA THR A 69 5.19 6.71 -4.55
C THR A 69 3.67 6.58 -4.60
N ARG A 70 3.13 5.74 -5.49
CA ARG A 70 1.67 5.49 -5.55
C ARG A 70 1.17 4.75 -4.32
N ILE A 71 1.85 3.68 -3.90
CA ILE A 71 1.51 2.96 -2.66
C ILE A 71 1.52 3.94 -1.49
N ASP A 72 2.54 4.79 -1.39
CA ASP A 72 2.64 5.81 -0.34
C ASP A 72 1.48 6.83 -0.41
N THR A 73 1.10 7.26 -1.61
CA THR A 73 -0.04 8.16 -1.82
C THR A 73 -1.35 7.51 -1.36
N ILE A 74 -1.61 6.25 -1.71
CA ILE A 74 -2.81 5.51 -1.28
C ILE A 74 -2.85 5.36 0.24
N LEU A 75 -1.70 5.07 0.85
CA LEU A 75 -1.58 4.91 2.30
C LEU A 75 -1.72 6.25 3.05
N SER A 76 -1.23 7.34 2.45
CA SER A 76 -1.32 8.70 3.01
C SER A 76 -2.71 9.32 2.83
N HIS A 77 -3.42 8.97 1.75
CA HIS A 77 -4.76 9.47 1.44
C HIS A 77 -5.90 8.65 2.02
N THR A 78 -5.64 7.58 2.77
CA THR A 78 -6.73 6.87 3.44
C THR A 78 -7.11 7.66 4.70
N PRO A 79 -8.25 8.37 4.70
CA PRO A 79 -8.74 8.95 5.94
C PRO A 79 -8.95 7.81 6.93
N SER A 80 -8.62 8.09 8.20
CA SER A 80 -9.09 7.30 9.34
C SER A 80 -10.54 6.86 9.08
N PRO A 81 -10.96 5.63 9.47
CA PRO A 81 -12.36 5.26 9.42
C PRO A 81 -13.16 6.42 10.01
N LEU A 82 -14.19 6.84 9.28
CA LEU A 82 -15.07 7.93 9.66
C LEU A 82 -15.36 7.83 11.15
N PRO A 83 -15.35 8.96 11.91
CA PRO A 83 -15.87 8.92 13.27
C PRO A 83 -17.27 8.33 13.19
N ASP A 84 -17.40 7.26 13.95
CA ASP A 84 -18.59 6.50 14.23
C ASP A 84 -19.87 7.33 14.10
N GLN A 85 -20.74 6.90 13.19
CA GLN A 85 -22.08 7.41 13.00
C GLN A 85 -22.97 6.92 14.15
N GLU A 86 -22.64 7.22 15.41
CA GLU A 86 -23.51 7.00 16.57
C GLU A 86 -23.45 8.20 17.52
N SER A 87 -24.21 9.25 17.21
CA SER A 87 -24.97 10.07 18.18
C SER A 87 -25.51 11.33 17.49
N GLN A 88 -26.43 11.14 16.56
CA GLN A 88 -27.56 12.07 16.49
C GLN A 88 -28.81 11.24 16.70
N GLY A 89 -28.93 10.74 17.93
CA GLY A 89 -30.19 10.24 18.43
C GLY A 89 -31.24 11.33 18.27
N SER A 90 -32.31 10.98 17.56
CA SER A 90 -33.60 11.63 17.68
C SER A 90 -33.87 11.96 19.14
N LEU A 91 -34.11 13.22 19.41
CA LEU A 91 -34.52 13.76 20.70
C LEU A 91 -35.43 14.95 20.36
N TRP A 92 -36.64 14.58 19.91
CA TRP A 92 -37.91 15.32 19.84
C TRP A 92 -37.91 16.79 19.41
#